data_AF-A0A3S5DFN6-F1
#
_entry.id   AF-A0A3S5DFN6-F1
#
_cell.length_a   1.000
_cell.length_b   1.000
_cell.length_c   1.000
_cell.angle_alpha   90.00
_cell.angle_beta   90.00
_cell.angle_gamma   90.00
#
_symmetry.space_group_name_H-M   'P 1'
#
loop_
_entity.id
_entity.type
_entity.pdbx_description
1 polymer ?
#
loop_
_entity_poly.entity_id
_entity_poly.type
_entity_poly.pdbx_seq_one_letter_code
_entity_poly.pdbx_strand_id
1 'polypeptide(L)'
;MVPLALPLMAGPGAISSTIVWSSRYHSWQNLLGFTLAIALFAFCCWLLFRAAPLLVRLLGQTGINVITRIMGLLLMALGIEFIVTGVKAIFPGLL
;
A
#
# COMPACT_ATOMS: atom_id res chain seq x y z
N MET A 1 10.33 -8.77 1.91
CA MET A 1 9.07 -8.51 2.65
C MET A 1 8.87 -7.03 2.99
N VAL A 2 9.90 -6.27 3.37
CA VAL A 2 9.77 -4.85 3.78
C VAL A 2 9.28 -3.87 2.70
N PRO A 3 9.69 -3.92 1.42
CA PRO A 3 9.34 -2.87 0.46
C PRO A 3 7.96 -3.02 -0.18
N LEU A 4 7.31 -4.20 -0.11
CA LEU A 4 5.97 -4.45 -0.69
C LEU A 4 4.82 -4.15 0.27
N ALA A 5 5.04 -4.37 1.57
CA ALA A 5 4.00 -4.13 2.57
C ALA A 5 3.61 -2.64 2.58
N LEU A 6 4.59 -1.75 2.43
CA LEU A 6 4.38 -0.29 2.36
C LEU A 6 3.47 0.13 1.18
N PRO A 7 3.75 -0.21 -0.09
CA PRO A 7 2.88 0.17 -1.22
C PRO A 7 1.54 -0.56 -1.24
N LEU A 8 1.44 -1.79 -0.69
CA LEU A 8 0.15 -2.47 -0.58
C LEU A 8 -0.73 -1.88 0.54
N MET A 9 -0.15 -1.53 1.69
CA MET A 9 -0.89 -0.89 2.78
C MET A 9 -1.22 0.57 2.50
N ALA A 10 -0.28 1.30 1.89
CA ALA A 10 -0.46 2.67 1.43
C ALA A 10 -0.51 2.66 -0.10
N GLY A 11 -1.62 2.18 -0.66
CA GLY A 11 -1.81 2.23 -2.10
C GLY A 11 -1.59 3.66 -2.63
N PRO A 12 -1.04 3.85 -3.85
CA PRO A 12 -0.78 5.18 -4.41
C PRO A 12 -2.06 6.05 -4.48
N GLY A 13 -3.23 5.42 -4.62
CA GLY A 13 -4.53 6.10 -4.53
C GLY A 13 -4.90 6.60 -3.13
N ALA A 14 -4.49 5.90 -2.07
CA ALA A 14 -4.68 6.33 -0.69
C ALA A 14 -3.74 7.50 -0.35
N ILE A 15 -2.50 7.46 -0.86
CA ILE A 15 -1.52 8.55 -0.74
C ILE A 15 -2.01 9.78 -1.51
N SER A 16 -2.47 9.62 -2.76
CA SER A 16 -3.01 10.72 -3.56
C SER A 16 -4.25 11.34 -2.90
N SER A 17 -5.17 10.53 -2.40
CA SER A 17 -6.38 11.01 -1.72
C SER A 17 -6.05 11.80 -0.45
N THR A 18 -5.10 11.32 0.37
CA THR A 18 -4.67 12.03 1.58
C THR A 18 -3.94 13.34 1.26
N ILE A 19 -3.14 13.40 0.20
CA ILE A 19 -2.48 14.64 -0.27
C ILE A 19 -3.51 15.65 -0.79
N VAL A 20 -4.48 15.23 -1.61
CA VAL A 20 -5.55 16.12 -2.12
C VAL A 20 -6.43 16.64 -0.99
N TRP A 21 -6.77 15.79 -0.01
CA TRP A 21 -7.49 16.22 1.19
C TRP A 21 -6.67 17.16 2.06
N SER A 22 -5.35 16.94 2.17
CA SER A 22 -4.44 17.82 2.91
C SER A 22 -4.27 19.19 2.25
N SER A 23 -4.23 19.25 0.91
CA SER A 23 -4.03 20.49 0.16
C SER A 23 -5.25 21.43 0.16
N ARG A 24 -6.46 20.95 0.50
CA ARG A 24 -7.69 21.74 0.38
C ARG A 24 -8.16 22.47 1.64
N TYR A 25 -7.71 22.13 2.85
CA TYR A 25 -8.39 22.62 4.06
C TYR A 25 -7.46 22.93 5.25
N HIS A 26 -7.16 24.22 5.44
CA HIS A 26 -6.40 24.79 6.55
C HIS A 26 -7.26 25.08 7.80
N SER A 27 -8.29 24.26 8.10
CA SER A 27 -9.27 24.54 9.15
C SER A 27 -9.29 23.48 10.27
N TRP A 28 -9.48 23.92 11.53
CA TRP A 28 -9.40 23.13 12.77
C TRP A 28 -10.30 21.88 12.78
N GLN A 29 -11.42 21.90 12.06
CA GLN A 29 -12.34 20.76 11.90
C GLN A 29 -11.72 19.59 11.12
N ASN A 30 -10.81 19.87 10.18
CA ASN A 30 -10.17 18.83 9.37
C ASN A 30 -9.08 18.10 10.16
N LEU A 31 -8.47 18.75 11.15
CA LEU A 31 -7.51 18.13 12.06
C LEU A 31 -8.17 17.01 12.89
N LEU A 32 -9.38 17.28 13.40
CA LEU A 32 -10.22 16.28 14.08
C LEU A 32 -10.60 15.12 13.14
N GLY A 33 -10.98 15.42 11.90
CA GLY A 33 -11.26 14.40 10.89
C GLY A 33 -10.04 13.52 10.57
N PHE A 34 -8.85 14.13 10.47
CA PHE A 34 -7.60 13.41 10.25
C PHE A 34 -7.24 12.50 11.42
N THR A 35 -7.36 13.00 12.66
CA THR A 35 -7.13 12.18 13.86
C THR A 35 -8.10 11.01 13.93
N LEU A 36 -9.38 11.23 13.60
CA LEU A 36 -10.39 10.16 13.59
C LEU A 36 -10.12 9.13 12.49
N ALA A 37 -9.71 9.57 11.29
CA ALA A 37 -9.36 8.69 10.19
C ALA A 37 -8.10 7.86 10.51
N ILE A 38 -7.06 8.48 11.08
CA ILE A 38 -5.85 7.78 11.54
C ILE A 38 -6.19 6.80 12.66
N ALA A 39 -7.05 7.19 13.62
CA ALA A 39 -7.47 6.31 14.70
C ALA A 39 -8.26 5.10 14.17
N LEU A 40 -9.16 5.29 13.21
CA LEU A 40 -9.88 4.21 12.52
C LEU A 40 -8.92 3.29 11.74
N PHE A 41 -7.95 3.86 11.03
CA PHE A 41 -6.93 3.09 10.31
C PHE A 41 -6.06 2.28 11.27
N ALA A 42 -5.60 2.89 12.36
CA ALA A 42 -4.83 2.24 13.40
C ALA A 42 -5.63 1.12 14.06
N PHE A 43 -6.92 1.34 14.33
CA PHE A 43 -7.83 0.33 14.87
C PHE A 43 -8.02 -0.84 13.90
N CYS A 44 -8.21 -0.55 12.61
CA CYS A 44 -8.31 -1.56 11.56
C CYS A 44 -7.02 -2.38 11.45
N CYS A 45 -5.86 -1.72 11.42
CA CYS A 45 -4.54 -2.36 11.44
C CYS A 45 -4.36 -3.24 12.67
N TRP A 46 -4.76 -2.77 13.85
CA TRP A 46 -4.70 -3.54 15.10
C TRP A 46 -5.55 -4.81 15.03
N LEU A 47 -6.76 -4.71 14.47
CA LEU A 47 -7.66 -5.84 14.26
C LEU A 47 -7.09 -6.84 13.25
N LEU A 48 -6.47 -6.34 12.17
CA LEU A 48 -5.78 -7.14 11.16
C LEU A 48 -4.58 -7.89 11.75
N PHE A 49 -3.74 -7.20 12.53
CA PHE A 49 -2.59 -7.81 13.21
C PHE A 49 -3.01 -8.87 14.22
N ARG A 50 -4.15 -8.67 14.90
CA ARG A 50 -4.71 -9.67 15.82
C ARG A 50 -5.28 -10.89 15.10
N ALA A 51 -5.78 -10.73 13.87
CA ALA A 51 -6.23 -11.82 13.02
C ALA A 51 -5.09 -12.52 12.23
N ALA A 52 -3.93 -11.87 12.09
CA ALA A 52 -2.76 -12.41 11.41
C ALA A 52 -2.30 -13.80 11.93
N PRO A 53 -2.18 -14.07 13.24
CA PRO A 53 -1.79 -15.40 13.72
C PRO A 53 -2.82 -16.50 13.40
N LEU A 54 -4.12 -16.16 13.28
CA LEU A 54 -5.16 -17.09 12.82
C LEU A 54 -5.01 -17.38 11.33
N LEU A 55 -4.71 -16.35 10.52
CA LEU A 55 -4.45 -16.49 9.08
C LEU A 55 -3.23 -17.39 8.82
N VAL A 56 -2.14 -17.18 9.56
CA VAL A 56 -0.92 -17.98 9.43
C VAL A 56 -1.16 -19.45 9.77
N ARG A 57 -2.01 -19.73 10.77
CA ARG A 57 -2.42 -21.12 11.09
C ARG A 57 -3.34 -21.72 10.02
N LEU A 58 -4.24 -20.94 9.43
CA LEU A 58 -5.18 -21.40 8.42
C LEU A 58 -4.50 -21.73 7.08
N LEU A 59 -3.48 -20.94 6.68
CA LEU A 59 -2.77 -21.14 5.42
C LEU A 59 -1.73 -22.26 5.44
N GLY A 60 -1.26 -22.67 6.62
CA GLY A 60 -0.25 -23.72 6.77
C GLY A 60 1.07 -23.40 6.05
N GLN A 61 2.01 -24.35 6.06
CA GLN A 61 3.32 -24.15 5.40
C GLN A 61 3.22 -24.07 3.87
N THR A 62 2.28 -24.80 3.26
CA THR A 62 2.09 -24.81 1.81
C THR A 62 1.57 -23.46 1.29
N GLY A 63 0.63 -22.84 2.00
CA GLY A 63 0.09 -21.53 1.62
C GLY A 63 1.12 -20.40 1.70
N ILE A 64 2.00 -20.43 2.70
CA ILE A 64 3.10 -19.45 2.84
C ILE A 64 4.07 -19.53 1.66
N ASN A 65 4.40 -20.74 1.19
CA ASN A 65 5.30 -20.93 0.06
C ASN A 65 4.70 -20.37 -1.25
N VAL A 66 3.40 -20.59 -1.46
CA VAL A 66 2.67 -20.04 -2.62
C VAL A 66 2.63 -18.51 -2.56
N ILE A 67 2.29 -17.93 -1.42
CA ILE A 67 2.26 -16.46 -1.25
C ILE A 67 3.63 -15.85 -1.52
N THR A 68 4.70 -16.46 -1.02
CA THR A 68 6.07 -15.97 -1.24
C THR A 68 6.43 -15.96 -2.72
N ARG A 69 6.01 -17.00 -3.46
CA ARG A 69 6.21 -17.07 -4.92
C ARG A 69 5.42 -15.98 -5.65
N ILE A 70 4.16 -15.75 -5.27
CA ILE A 70 3.32 -14.71 -5.86
C ILE A 70 3.88 -13.31 -5.56
N MET A 71 4.29 -13.04 -4.32
CA MET A 71 4.93 -11.78 -3.93
C MET A 71 6.18 -11.50 -4.77
N GLY A 72 6.99 -12.53 -5.03
CA GLY A 72 8.17 -12.43 -5.91
C GLY A 72 7.80 -12.09 -7.35
N LEU A 73 6.73 -12.68 -7.89
CA LEU A 73 6.22 -12.36 -9.23
C LEU A 73 5.65 -10.93 -9.30
N LEU A 74 4.91 -10.49 -8.27
CA LEU A 74 4.38 -9.13 -8.18
C LEU A 74 5.50 -8.09 -8.09
N LEU A 75 6.57 -8.38 -7.35
CA LEU A 75 7.76 -7.53 -7.30
C LEU A 75 8.41 -7.37 -8.67
N MET A 76 8.57 -8.47 -9.42
CA MET A 76 9.09 -8.39 -10.79
C MET A 76 8.18 -7.54 -11.68
N ALA A 77 6.86 -7.75 -11.61
CA ALA A 77 5.91 -7.00 -12.41
C ALA A 77 5.98 -5.49 -12.10
N LEU A 78 5.97 -5.11 -10.83
CA LEU A 78 6.12 -3.72 -10.39
C LEU A 78 7.47 -3.13 -10.81
N GLY A 79 8.55 -3.91 -10.74
CA GLY A 79 9.87 -3.49 -11.21
C GLY A 79 9.87 -3.17 -12.71
N ILE A 80 9.27 -4.03 -13.52
CA ILE A 80 9.11 -3.81 -14.96
C ILE A 80 8.23 -2.58 -15.22
N GLU A 81 7.13 -2.43 -14.48
CA GLU A 81 6.24 -1.26 -14.58
C GLU A 81 6.99 0.05 -14.31
N PHE A 82 7.83 0.10 -13.28
CA PHE A 82 8.68 1.26 -12.99
C PHE A 82 9.72 1.52 -14.07
N ILE A 83 10.34 0.47 -14.62
CA ILE A 83 11.30 0.61 -15.74
C ILE A 83 10.59 1.19 -16.97
N VAL A 84 9.44 0.64 -17.36
CA VAL A 84 8.66 1.11 -18.51
C VAL A 84 8.20 2.55 -18.31
N THR A 85 7.71 2.88 -17.11
CA THR A 85 7.28 4.25 -16.77
C THR A 85 8.46 5.22 -16.80
N GLY A 86 9.62 4.83 -16.25
CA GLY A 86 10.84 5.64 -16.29
C GLY A 86 11.36 5.87 -17.70
N VAL A 87 11.39 4.84 -18.55
CA VAL A 87 11.82 4.96 -19.96
C VAL A 87 10.86 5.87 -20.75
N LYS A 88 9.55 5.72 -20.56
CA LYS A 88 8.55 6.61 -21.17
C LYS A 88 8.72 8.07 -20.74
N ALA A 89 9.05 8.31 -19.47
CA ALA A 89 9.28 9.66 -18.96
C ALA A 89 10.57 10.29 -19.50
N ILE A 90 11.60 9.49 -19.81
CA ILE A 90 12.89 9.96 -20.34
C ILE A 90 12.85 10.21 -21.85
N PHE A 91 12.03 9.46 -22.60
CA PHE A 91 11.80 9.68 -24.05
C PHE A 91 10.37 10.16 -24.35
N PRO A 92 9.98 11.37 -23.91
CA PRO A 92 8.65 11.93 -24.20
C PRO A 92 8.51 12.46 -25.64
N GLY A 93 9.52 12.30 -26.49
CA GLY A 93 9.59 12.93 -27.83
C GLY A 93 9.84 11.97 -29.01
N LEU A 94 9.70 10.65 -28.84
CA LEU A 94 9.77 9.67 -29.95
C LEU A 94 8.46 8.90 -30.19
N LEU A 95 7.40 9.25 -29.46
CA LEU A 95 6.01 8.81 -29.63
C LEU A 95 5.11 10.04 -29.62
#